data_AF-A0AA87FIV2-F1
#
_entry.id   AF-A0AA87FIV2-F1
#
_cell.length_a   1.000
_cell.length_b   1.000
_cell.length_c   1.000
_cell.angle_alpha   90.00
_cell.angle_beta   90.00
_cell.angle_gamma   90.00
#
_symmetry.space_group_name_H-M   'P 1'
#
loop_
_entity.id
_entity.type
_entity.pdbx_description
1 polymer ?
#
loop_
_entity_poly.entity_id
_entity_poly.type
_entity_poly.pdbx_seq_one_letter_code
_entity_poly.pdbx_strand_id
1 'polypeptide(L)'
;MKRVELLTKIEESGVIAVVRGASKEQGKRSCEALIQGGIKGIEVTFTLPNAAEVIRELVSENLDSSVVIGAGTVLDVTTARLAIMAGAEFIVSPTFDQATAEVCNLYQIPVLLQSFKSTIR
;
A
#
# COMPACT_ATOMS: atom_id res chain seq x y z
N MET A 1 12.87 14.22 4.48
CA MET A 1 13.36 12.86 4.09
C MET A 1 12.14 11.99 3.86
N LYS A 2 11.60 11.94 2.63
CA LYS A 2 10.28 11.34 2.34
C LYS A 2 10.11 9.92 2.90
N ARG A 3 11.07 9.02 2.64
CA ARG A 3 10.97 7.63 3.10
C ARG A 3 10.89 7.51 4.62
N VAL A 4 11.69 8.30 5.36
CA VAL A 4 11.72 8.25 6.83
C VAL A 4 10.40 8.73 7.40
N GLU A 5 9.85 9.83 6.86
CA GLU A 5 8.54 10.34 7.26
C GLU A 5 7.42 9.32 7.04
N LEU A 6 7.43 8.62 5.89
CA LEU A 6 6.47 7.55 5.61
C LEU A 6 6.60 6.37 6.55
N LEU A 7 7.83 5.96 6.89
CA LEU A 7 8.06 4.90 7.88
C LEU A 7 7.55 5.29 9.27
N THR A 8 7.76 6.54 9.70
CA THR A 8 7.23 7.06 10.97
C THR A 8 5.70 7.04 10.97
N LYS A 9 5.04 7.47 9.88
CA LYS A 9 3.57 7.37 9.78
C LYS A 9 3.06 5.93 9.87
N ILE A 10 3.75 4.99 9.21
CA ILE A 10 3.41 3.56 9.28
C ILE A 10 3.52 3.06 10.72
N GLU A 11 4.58 3.43 11.43
CA GLU A 11 4.76 3.08 12.84
C GLU A 11 3.68 3.69 13.74
N GLU A 12 3.42 5.00 13.59
CA GLU A 12 2.41 5.74 14.35
C GLU A 12 0.97 5.27 14.09
N SER A 13 0.72 4.67 12.92
CA SER A 13 -0.59 4.07 12.61
C SER A 13 -0.93 2.90 13.55
N GLY A 14 0.07 2.24 14.14
CA GLY A 14 -0.05 1.10 15.06
C GLY A 14 -0.54 -0.20 14.44
N VAL A 15 -1.50 -0.12 13.52
CA VAL A 15 -2.09 -1.25 12.79
C VAL A 15 -2.34 -0.88 11.32
N ILE A 16 -2.02 -1.82 10.44
CA ILE A 16 -2.36 -1.75 9.02
C ILE A 16 -3.52 -2.70 8.74
N ALA A 17 -4.66 -2.17 8.29
CA ALA A 17 -5.79 -2.98 7.84
C ALA A 17 -5.60 -3.41 6.38
N VAL A 18 -5.60 -4.72 6.15
CA VAL A 18 -5.48 -5.30 4.81
C VAL A 18 -6.86 -5.45 4.18
N VAL A 19 -7.10 -4.75 3.08
CA VAL A 19 -8.40 -4.72 2.41
C VAL A 19 -8.37 -5.56 1.12
N ARG A 20 -9.32 -6.49 1.04
CA ARG A 20 -9.64 -7.33 -0.11
C ARG A 20 -11.14 -7.18 -0.41
N GLY A 21 -11.54 -7.39 -1.65
CA GLY A 21 -12.96 -7.29 -2.05
C GLY A 21 -13.21 -7.88 -3.43
N ALA A 22 -14.48 -8.17 -3.71
CA ALA A 22 -14.91 -8.72 -5.00
C ALA A 22 -15.17 -7.64 -6.05
N SER A 23 -15.29 -6.37 -5.65
CA SER A 23 -15.44 -5.22 -6.56
C SER A 23 -14.74 -3.98 -6.03
N LYS A 24 -14.53 -3.00 -6.93
CA LYS A 24 -13.98 -1.68 -6.61
C LYS A 24 -14.80 -0.97 -5.53
N GLU A 25 -16.12 -0.94 -5.67
CA GLU A 25 -17.05 -0.22 -4.79
C GLU A 25 -17.12 -0.86 -3.41
N GLN A 26 -17.05 -2.19 -3.33
CA GLN A 26 -16.97 -2.88 -2.04
C GLN A 26 -15.65 -2.54 -1.35
N GLY A 27 -14.53 -2.64 -2.08
CA GLY A 27 -13.21 -2.36 -1.57
C GLY A 27 -13.06 -0.92 -1.04
N LYS A 28 -13.52 0.05 -1.82
CA LYS A 28 -13.50 1.47 -1.44
C LYS A 28 -14.32 1.73 -0.17
N ARG A 29 -15.57 1.25 -0.13
CA ARG A 29 -16.44 1.41 1.06
C ARG A 29 -15.82 0.79 2.31
N SER A 30 -15.14 -0.35 2.19
CA SER A 30 -14.42 -0.94 3.31
C SER A 30 -13.27 -0.05 3.79
N CYS A 31 -12.48 0.53 2.88
CA CYS A 31 -11.42 1.47 3.25
C CYS A 31 -11.97 2.71 3.95
N GLU A 32 -13.02 3.34 3.39
CA GLU A 32 -13.69 4.51 3.97
C GLU A 32 -14.22 4.20 5.37
N ALA A 33 -14.89 3.06 5.56
CA ALA A 33 -15.42 2.66 6.86
C ALA A 33 -14.32 2.42 7.90
N LEU A 34 -13.18 1.84 7.50
CA LEU A 34 -12.02 1.65 8.38
C LEU A 34 -11.41 2.99 8.80
N ILE A 35 -11.24 3.91 7.86
CA ILE A 35 -10.72 5.26 8.13
C ILE A 35 -11.66 6.03 9.07
N GLN A 36 -12.97 5.99 8.81
CA GLN A 36 -13.98 6.59 9.70
C GLN A 36 -13.98 5.95 11.09
N GLY A 37 -13.65 4.65 11.17
CA GLY A 37 -13.45 3.93 12.43
C GLY A 37 -12.15 4.25 13.15
N GLY A 38 -11.31 5.15 12.61
CA GLY A 38 -10.06 5.59 13.22
C GLY A 38 -8.84 4.77 12.83
N ILE A 39 -8.95 3.83 11.89
CA ILE A 39 -7.80 3.10 11.35
C ILE A 39 -7.02 4.02 10.43
N LYS A 40 -5.74 4.20 10.75
CA LYS A 40 -4.85 5.11 10.02
C LYS A 40 -4.04 4.41 8.94
N GLY A 41 -3.74 3.13 9.08
CA GLY A 41 -2.99 2.38 8.08
C GLY A 41 -3.89 1.50 7.22
N ILE A 42 -3.90 1.71 5.91
CA ILE A 42 -4.69 0.91 4.97
C ILE A 42 -3.77 0.27 3.92
N GLU A 43 -3.85 -1.05 3.76
CA GLU A 43 -3.22 -1.78 2.65
C GLU A 43 -4.29 -2.23 1.66
N VAL A 44 -4.36 -1.57 0.50
CA VAL A 44 -5.24 -1.99 -0.60
C VAL A 44 -4.53 -3.07 -1.41
N THR A 45 -5.04 -4.29 -1.36
CA THR A 45 -4.41 -5.41 -2.07
C THR A 45 -4.70 -5.38 -3.57
N PHE A 46 -3.72 -5.67 -4.42
CA PHE A 46 -3.88 -5.78 -5.87
C PHE A 46 -4.67 -7.02 -6.32
N THR A 47 -5.15 -7.84 -5.38
CA THR A 47 -6.20 -8.84 -5.63
C THR A 47 -7.60 -8.23 -5.74
N LEU A 48 -7.77 -6.97 -5.33
CA LEU A 48 -9.01 -6.21 -5.45
C LEU A 48 -9.12 -5.63 -6.87
N PRO A 49 -10.25 -5.81 -7.58
CA PRO A 49 -10.45 -5.23 -8.90
C PRO A 49 -10.31 -3.71 -8.89
N ASN A 50 -9.51 -3.15 -9.81
CA ASN A 50 -9.23 -1.72 -9.91
C ASN A 50 -8.58 -1.12 -8.64
N ALA A 51 -7.76 -1.89 -7.92
CA ALA A 51 -7.05 -1.42 -6.72
C ALA A 51 -6.32 -0.07 -6.88
N ALA A 52 -5.66 0.16 -8.01
CA ALA A 52 -4.98 1.42 -8.29
C ALA A 52 -5.94 2.63 -8.36
N GLU A 53 -7.18 2.43 -8.84
CA GLU A 53 -8.19 3.49 -8.83
C GLU A 53 -8.70 3.75 -7.43
N VAL A 54 -8.91 2.69 -6.63
CA VAL A 54 -9.30 2.83 -5.22
C VAL A 54 -8.26 3.64 -4.45
N ILE A 55 -6.96 3.31 -4.60
CA ILE A 55 -5.87 4.06 -3.97
C ILE A 55 -5.92 5.52 -4.41
N ARG A 56 -6.06 5.79 -5.71
CA ARG A 56 -6.12 7.16 -6.24
C ARG A 56 -7.28 7.97 -5.65
N GLU A 57 -8.46 7.37 -5.58
CA GLU A 57 -9.64 8.02 -5.02
C GLU A 57 -9.44 8.33 -3.53
N LEU A 58 -8.98 7.36 -2.74
CA LEU A 58 -8.69 7.55 -1.31
C LEU A 58 -7.67 8.67 -1.08
N VAL A 59 -6.58 8.71 -1.86
CA VAL A 59 -5.57 9.77 -1.74
C VAL A 59 -6.14 11.14 -2.17
N SER A 60 -7.02 11.18 -3.18
CA SER A 60 -7.61 12.43 -3.69
C SER A 60 -8.64 13.06 -2.75
N GLU A 61 -9.27 12.27 -1.88
CA GLU A 61 -10.31 12.72 -0.95
C GLU A 61 -9.77 13.58 0.20
N ASN A 62 -8.47 13.89 0.20
CA ASN A 62 -7.80 14.73 1.19
C ASN A 62 -8.09 14.26 2.62
N LEU A 63 -7.95 12.95 2.82
CA LEU A 63 -8.10 12.28 4.11
C LEU A 63 -7.17 12.91 5.16
N ASP A 64 -7.49 12.65 6.44
CA ASP A 64 -6.64 13.04 7.56
C ASP A 64 -5.17 12.71 7.24
N SER A 65 -4.28 13.71 7.38
CA SER A 65 -2.85 13.59 7.09
C SER A 65 -2.12 12.46 7.82
N SER A 66 -2.72 11.95 8.90
CA SER A 66 -2.23 10.81 9.67
C SER A 66 -2.60 9.45 9.06
N VAL A 67 -3.50 9.41 8.08
CA VAL A 67 -3.80 8.20 7.31
C VAL A 67 -2.66 7.93 6.33
N VAL A 68 -2.24 6.68 6.23
CA VAL A 68 -1.25 6.19 5.29
C VAL A 68 -1.84 5.08 4.44
N ILE A 69 -1.80 5.26 3.12
CA ILE A 69 -2.38 4.32 2.15
C ILE A 69 -1.28 3.57 1.43
N GLY A 70 -1.26 2.26 1.55
CA GLY A 70 -0.31 1.37 0.87
C GLY A 70 -0.98 0.41 -0.10
N ALA A 71 -0.14 -0.25 -0.89
CA ALA A 71 -0.54 -1.28 -1.83
C ALA A 71 0.00 -2.64 -1.42
N GLY A 72 -0.89 -3.64 -1.36
CA GLY A 72 -0.57 -5.01 -1.01
C GLY A 72 -0.59 -5.97 -2.18
N THR A 73 0.00 -7.15 -2.01
CA THR A 73 0.08 -8.19 -3.06
C THR A 73 0.75 -7.68 -4.34
N VAL A 74 1.77 -6.83 -4.20
CA VAL A 74 2.55 -6.32 -5.33
C VAL A 74 3.65 -7.34 -5.67
N LEU A 75 3.58 -7.94 -6.85
CA LEU A 75 4.44 -9.06 -7.25
C LEU A 75 5.51 -8.67 -8.29
N ASP A 76 5.40 -7.49 -8.89
CA ASP A 76 6.25 -7.06 -9.99
C ASP A 76 6.35 -5.52 -10.08
N VAL A 77 7.33 -5.08 -10.87
CA VAL A 77 7.64 -3.67 -11.10
C VAL A 77 6.47 -2.88 -11.69
N THR A 78 5.71 -3.48 -12.60
CA THR A 78 4.59 -2.79 -13.27
C THR A 78 3.51 -2.48 -12.24
N THR A 79 3.15 -3.47 -11.44
CA THR A 79 2.18 -3.33 -10.34
C THR A 79 2.67 -2.31 -9.31
N ALA A 80 3.95 -2.34 -8.93
CA ALA A 80 4.53 -1.36 -8.02
C ALA A 80 4.45 0.07 -8.57
N ARG A 81 4.80 0.28 -9.85
CA ARG A 81 4.69 1.60 -10.48
C ARG A 81 3.25 2.08 -10.56
N LEU A 82 2.30 1.21 -10.89
CA LEU A 82 0.88 1.56 -10.91
C LEU A 82 0.40 2.03 -9.52
N ALA A 83 0.79 1.31 -8.46
CA ALA A 83 0.49 1.70 -7.08
C ALA A 83 1.09 3.07 -6.71
N ILE A 84 2.38 3.27 -7.00
CA ILE A 84 3.08 4.53 -6.68
C ILE A 84 2.45 5.71 -7.44
N MET A 85 2.12 5.52 -8.73
CA MET A 85 1.45 6.55 -9.54
C MET A 85 0.00 6.81 -9.10
N ALA A 86 -0.65 5.84 -8.47
CA ALA A 86 -1.94 6.04 -7.81
C ALA A 86 -1.83 6.80 -6.49
N GLY A 87 -0.62 6.96 -5.94
CA GLY A 87 -0.39 7.66 -4.67
C GLY A 87 -0.11 6.76 -3.49
N ALA A 88 0.14 5.45 -3.69
CA ALA A 88 0.53 4.57 -2.60
C ALA A 88 1.80 5.06 -1.90
N GLU A 89 1.74 5.14 -0.58
CA GLU A 89 2.79 5.61 0.31
C GLU A 89 3.71 4.48 0.81
N PHE A 90 3.28 3.22 0.70
CA PHE A 90 4.13 2.06 0.92
C PHE A 90 3.69 0.88 0.06
N ILE A 91 4.62 -0.04 -0.19
CA ILE A 91 4.38 -1.27 -0.94
C ILE A 91 4.57 -2.46 -0.03
N VAL A 92 3.64 -3.41 -0.10
CA VAL A 92 3.73 -4.70 0.59
C VAL A 92 3.79 -5.81 -0.46
N SER A 93 4.87 -6.59 -0.39
CA SER A 93 5.07 -7.72 -1.30
C SER A 93 5.11 -9.04 -0.54
N PRO A 94 4.37 -10.07 -1.00
CA PRO A 94 4.44 -11.42 -0.45
C PRO A 94 5.84 -12.05 -0.51
N THR A 95 6.67 -11.64 -1.47
CA THR A 95 8.01 -12.21 -1.71
C THR A 95 9.01 -11.12 -2.04
N PHE A 96 10.31 -11.39 -1.89
CA PHE A 96 11.33 -10.48 -2.38
C PHE A 96 11.46 -10.55 -3.91
N ASP A 97 11.31 -9.40 -4.57
CA ASP A 97 11.67 -9.17 -5.97
C ASP A 97 12.61 -7.97 -6.04
N GLN A 98 13.82 -8.18 -6.54
CA GLN A 98 14.88 -7.16 -6.54
C GLN A 98 14.49 -5.95 -7.39
N ALA A 99 13.95 -6.17 -8.58
CA ALA A 99 13.59 -5.09 -9.49
C ALA A 99 12.49 -4.19 -8.89
N THR A 100 11.50 -4.79 -8.23
CA THR A 100 10.47 -4.06 -7.48
C THR A 100 11.06 -3.22 -6.36
N ALA A 101 11.99 -3.80 -5.58
CA ALA A 101 12.65 -3.08 -4.48
C ALA A 101 13.47 -1.88 -4.98
N GLU A 102 14.21 -2.05 -6.08
CA GLU A 102 14.98 -0.97 -6.72
C GLU A 102 14.09 0.17 -7.21
N VAL A 103 12.95 -0.13 -7.82
CA VAL A 103 11.98 0.87 -8.28
C VAL A 103 11.35 1.61 -7.10
N CYS A 104 10.92 0.91 -6.06
CA CYS A 104 10.37 1.57 -4.87
C CYS A 104 11.44 2.46 -4.18
N ASN A 105 12.70 2.01 -4.18
CA ASN A 105 13.82 2.81 -3.70
C ASN A 105 14.04 4.09 -4.50
N LEU A 106 13.97 4.01 -5.83
CA LEU A 106 14.05 5.19 -6.70
C LEU A 106 12.97 6.23 -6.35
N TYR A 107 11.73 5.79 -6.11
CA TYR A 107 10.61 6.68 -5.76
C TYR A 107 10.55 7.07 -4.27
N GLN A 108 11.51 6.61 -3.46
CA GLN A 108 11.56 6.82 -2.01
C GLN A 108 10.31 6.29 -1.28
N ILE A 109 9.77 5.17 -1.77
CA ILE A 109 8.64 4.46 -1.18
C ILE A 109 9.18 3.25 -0.38
N PRO A 110 8.78 3.06 0.89
CA PRO A 110 9.10 1.87 1.66
C PRO A 110 8.53 0.59 1.03
N VAL A 111 9.29 -0.50 1.09
CA VAL A 111 8.83 -1.84 0.74
C VAL A 111 8.85 -2.70 1.99
N LEU A 112 7.70 -3.29 2.33
CA LEU A 112 7.53 -4.22 3.43
C LEU A 112 7.36 -5.63 2.85
N LEU A 113 8.27 -6.54 3.21
CA LEU A 113 8.26 -7.92 2.73
C LEU A 113 7.53 -8.81 3.74
N GLN A 114 6.51 -9.54 3.30
CA GLN A 114 5.73 -10.43 4.18
C GLN A 114 6.38 -11.81 4.37
N SER A 115 7.26 -12.22 3.46
CA SER A 115 7.98 -13.48 3.59
C SER A 115 9.43 -13.37 3.13
N PHE A 116 10.31 -13.97 3.92
CA PHE A 116 11.71 -14.20 3.56
C PHE A 116 11.85 -15.70 3.27
N LYS A 117 12.05 -16.09 2.00
CA LYS A 117 12.43 -17.48 1.69
C LYS A 117 13.91 -17.64 2.04
N SER A 118 14.24 -18.51 2.99
CA SER A 118 15.65 -18.81 3.35
C SER A 118 16.40 -19.63 2.31
N THR A 119 15.74 -20.01 1.21
CA THR A 119 16.30 -20.89 0.17
C THR A 119 16.41 -20.11 -1.13
N ILE A 120 17.47 -19.31 -1.24
CA ILE A 120 18.09 -19.03 -2.54
C ILE A 120 18.89 -20.31 -2.84
N ARG A 121 18.39 -21.14 -3.75
CA ARG A 121 19.14 -22.26 -4.32
C ARG A 121 19.85 -21.78 -5.57
#